data_AF-A0A3D8HUH5-F1
#
_entry.id   AF-A0A3D8HUH5-F1
#
_cell.length_a   1.000
_cell.length_b   1.000
_cell.length_c   1.000
_cell.angle_alpha   90.00
_cell.angle_beta   90.00
_cell.angle_gamma   90.00
#
_symmetry.space_group_name_H-M   'P 1'
#
loop_
_entity.id
_entity.type
_entity.pdbx_description
1 polymer ?
#
loop_
_entity_poly.entity_id
_entity_poly.type
_entity_poly.pdbx_seq_one_letter_code
_entity_poly.pdbx_strand_id
1 'polypeptide(L)'
;MISGFGFTSLFLAFLNTRFFQAPKPSKIFVIFNCLLMLSGVIFLLLYVYFTHGATGAYDKLDVFSPTRTFVVAILGAPLVSIAMPCMFLYRLYRVVKYKDSLNIFWDSVLLIALAYFCAFLMLGMGSFHYFMPANVLVCLYGLFFLNLYGRALMKSIILWGIVVVSGLILALNTIPQGLHYFTLNKTQMRNMQDSMEFLAKYIKENPGTTLYFDGFCRGRDRCYYYWQYGAVFDILPRIYGVEDFDIKSNEPNGKNFTPKPDAKFSFYANDEVSEPKSGDLLFVSFMSDKAISQEYIKNLKEKEELLFETDNFGYIPSYNLMSFGALALQKLGIKHSLNNMGNPLRLPSQMYVFRIR
;
A
#
# COMPACT_ATOMS: atom_id res chain seq x y z
N MET A 1 6.70 -17.80 -6.43
CA MET A 1 8.10 -17.71 -5.97
C MET A 1 8.72 -19.09 -5.74
N ILE A 2 8.17 -19.94 -4.87
CA ILE A 2 8.73 -21.27 -4.55
C ILE A 2 8.96 -22.14 -5.80
N SER A 3 7.95 -22.28 -6.66
CA SER A 3 8.08 -23.02 -7.94
C SER A 3 9.13 -22.41 -8.88
N GLY A 4 9.18 -21.08 -8.95
CA GLY A 4 10.20 -20.38 -9.75
C GLY A 4 11.62 -20.58 -9.21
N PHE A 5 11.81 -20.68 -7.88
CA PHE A 5 13.10 -21.07 -7.30
C PHE A 5 13.52 -22.48 -7.73
N GLY A 6 12.59 -23.44 -7.72
CA GLY A 6 12.86 -24.81 -8.19
C GLY A 6 13.35 -24.81 -9.65
N PHE A 7 12.69 -24.03 -10.51
CA PHE A 7 13.10 -23.86 -11.90
C PHE A 7 14.49 -23.21 -12.03
N THR A 8 14.74 -22.06 -11.39
CA THR A 8 16.02 -21.35 -11.52
C THR A 8 17.19 -22.15 -10.94
N SER A 9 16.97 -22.85 -9.84
CA SER A 9 17.94 -23.74 -9.20
C SER A 9 18.35 -24.90 -10.10
N LEU A 10 17.38 -25.59 -10.72
CA LEU A 10 17.68 -26.67 -11.66
C LEU A 10 18.37 -26.14 -12.93
N PHE A 11 17.90 -25.01 -13.45
CA PHE A 11 18.48 -24.37 -14.63
C PHE A 11 19.94 -23.94 -14.40
N LEU A 12 20.23 -23.28 -13.28
CA LEU A 12 21.59 -22.89 -12.92
C LEU A 12 22.48 -24.09 -12.64
N ALA A 13 21.97 -25.16 -12.02
CA ALA A 13 22.72 -26.40 -11.85
C ALA A 13 23.14 -27.00 -13.21
N PHE A 14 22.22 -27.03 -14.18
CA PHE A 14 22.50 -27.49 -15.54
C PHE A 14 23.57 -26.62 -16.23
N LEU A 15 23.45 -25.30 -16.15
CA LEU A 15 24.45 -24.38 -16.70
C LEU A 15 25.82 -24.57 -16.03
N ASN A 16 25.85 -24.77 -14.71
CA ASN A 16 27.09 -24.97 -13.96
C ASN A 16 27.81 -26.25 -14.40
N THR A 17 27.08 -27.35 -14.58
CA THR A 17 27.65 -28.59 -15.13
C THR A 17 28.16 -28.40 -16.55
N ARG A 18 27.40 -27.70 -17.42
CA ARG A 18 27.75 -27.54 -18.83
C ARG A 18 28.95 -26.62 -19.07
N PHE A 19 29.02 -25.50 -18.36
CA PHE A 19 30.00 -24.43 -18.63
C PHE A 19 31.17 -24.38 -17.66
N PHE A 20 31.02 -24.95 -16.45
CA PHE A 20 32.05 -24.93 -15.41
C PHE A 20 32.51 -26.33 -14.99
N GLN A 21 32.11 -27.37 -15.74
CA GLN A 21 32.47 -28.78 -15.49
C GLN A 21 32.17 -29.24 -14.05
N ALA A 22 31.19 -28.61 -13.40
CA ALA A 22 30.77 -28.99 -12.06
C ALA A 22 30.10 -30.38 -12.05
N PRO A 23 30.14 -31.12 -10.93
CA PRO A 23 29.47 -32.40 -10.81
C PRO A 23 28.00 -32.31 -11.19
N LYS A 24 27.46 -33.39 -11.78
CA LYS A 24 26.02 -33.48 -12.06
C LYS A 24 25.22 -33.36 -10.76
N PRO A 25 24.06 -32.69 -10.77
CA PRO A 25 23.21 -32.61 -9.59
C PRO A 25 22.76 -34.00 -9.15
N SER A 26 22.65 -34.21 -7.83
CA SER A 26 22.17 -35.48 -7.28
C SER A 26 20.71 -35.73 -7.65
N LYS A 27 20.29 -37.00 -7.68
CA LYS A 27 18.88 -37.36 -7.95
C LYS A 27 17.93 -36.69 -6.96
N ILE A 28 18.30 -36.65 -5.68
CA ILE A 28 17.51 -36.01 -4.61
C ILE A 28 17.34 -34.52 -4.89
N PHE A 29 18.41 -33.82 -5.31
CA PHE A 29 18.35 -32.41 -5.67
C PHE A 29 17.37 -32.18 -6.83
N VAL A 30 17.44 -33.01 -7.88
CA VAL A 30 16.52 -32.89 -9.03
C VAL A 30 15.06 -33.12 -8.60
N ILE A 31 14.79 -34.19 -7.85
CA ILE A 31 13.45 -34.51 -7.34
C ILE A 31 12.90 -33.36 -6.51
N PHE A 32 13.69 -32.84 -5.57
CA PHE A 32 13.29 -31.71 -4.74
C PHE A 32 12.87 -30.49 -5.57
N ASN A 33 13.69 -30.08 -6.54
CA ASN A 33 13.36 -28.93 -7.41
C ASN A 33 12.14 -29.19 -8.31
N CYS A 34 11.96 -30.42 -8.80
CA CYS A 34 10.75 -30.80 -9.53
C CYS A 34 9.49 -30.73 -8.66
N LEU A 35 9.56 -31.15 -7.39
CA LEU A 35 8.45 -31.03 -6.44
C LEU A 35 8.13 -29.55 -6.14
N LEU A 36 9.15 -28.70 -6.00
CA LEU A 36 8.93 -27.25 -5.88
C LEU A 36 8.21 -26.71 -7.11
N MET A 37 8.62 -27.09 -8.32
CA MET A 37 7.94 -26.68 -9.55
C MET A 37 6.48 -27.13 -9.59
N LEU A 38 6.23 -28.40 -9.23
CA LEU A 38 4.89 -29.01 -9.14
C LEU A 38 3.97 -28.25 -8.17
N SER A 39 4.51 -27.75 -7.04
CA SER A 39 3.72 -26.92 -6.11
C SER A 39 3.12 -25.68 -6.78
N GLY A 40 3.81 -25.09 -7.75
CA GLY A 40 3.29 -23.97 -8.53
C GLY A 40 2.17 -24.36 -9.46
N VAL A 41 2.27 -25.53 -10.10
CA VAL A 41 1.20 -26.08 -10.94
C VAL A 41 -0.04 -26.36 -10.11
N ILE A 42 0.12 -27.01 -8.95
CA ILE A 42 -0.99 -27.28 -8.02
C ILE A 42 -1.64 -25.97 -7.57
N PHE A 43 -0.85 -24.96 -7.20
CA PHE A 43 -1.37 -23.65 -6.84
C PHE A 43 -2.19 -23.00 -7.98
N LEU A 44 -1.69 -23.05 -9.22
CA LEU A 44 -2.41 -22.49 -10.37
C LEU A 44 -3.74 -23.23 -10.62
N LEU A 45 -3.75 -24.56 -10.51
CA LEU A 45 -4.98 -25.35 -10.64
C LEU A 45 -6.00 -24.98 -9.57
N LEU A 46 -5.57 -24.88 -8.31
CA LEU A 46 -6.42 -24.43 -7.20
C LEU A 46 -6.92 -23.01 -7.41
N TYR A 47 -6.04 -22.09 -7.83
CA TYR A 47 -6.42 -20.71 -8.09
C TYR A 47 -7.50 -20.62 -9.17
N VAL A 48 -7.33 -21.32 -10.30
CA VAL A 48 -8.34 -21.37 -11.36
C VAL A 48 -9.65 -21.97 -10.86
N TYR A 49 -9.59 -23.05 -10.06
CA TYR A 49 -10.77 -23.68 -9.48
C TYR A 49 -11.55 -22.73 -8.56
N PHE A 50 -10.87 -22.05 -7.62
CA PHE A 50 -11.52 -21.16 -6.66
C PHE A 50 -11.95 -19.81 -7.24
N THR A 51 -11.32 -19.37 -8.32
CA THR A 51 -11.66 -18.10 -9.00
C THR A 51 -12.60 -18.30 -10.18
N HIS A 52 -13.04 -19.54 -10.43
CA HIS A 52 -13.98 -19.83 -11.48
C HIS A 52 -15.30 -19.07 -11.24
N GLY A 53 -15.69 -18.21 -12.19
CA GLY A 53 -16.88 -17.37 -12.08
C GLY A 53 -16.67 -16.00 -11.42
N ALA A 54 -15.44 -15.62 -11.06
CA ALA A 54 -15.15 -14.27 -10.59
C ALA A 54 -15.38 -13.22 -11.71
N THR A 55 -16.15 -12.18 -11.41
CA THR A 55 -16.53 -11.12 -12.38
C THR A 55 -15.69 -9.85 -12.27
N GLY A 56 -14.83 -9.75 -11.25
CA GLY A 56 -13.93 -8.62 -11.03
C GLY A 56 -12.64 -8.73 -11.83
N ALA A 57 -12.33 -7.72 -12.64
CA ALA A 57 -11.09 -7.66 -13.41
C ALA A 57 -10.20 -6.51 -12.90
N TYR A 58 -8.95 -6.83 -12.54
CA TYR A 58 -7.99 -5.86 -11.96
C TYR A 58 -7.52 -4.81 -12.97
N ASP A 59 -7.55 -5.14 -14.26
CA ASP A 59 -7.15 -4.28 -15.38
C ASP A 59 -8.06 -3.05 -15.57
N LYS A 60 -9.30 -3.09 -15.06
CA LYS A 60 -10.26 -1.98 -15.10
C LYS A 60 -10.07 -0.95 -13.97
N LEU A 61 -9.07 -1.11 -13.11
CA LEU A 61 -8.79 -0.15 -12.05
C LEU A 61 -7.77 0.90 -12.57
N ASP A 62 -8.24 2.13 -12.82
CA ASP A 62 -7.45 3.30 -13.31
C ASP A 62 -6.21 3.68 -12.45
N VAL A 63 -5.98 2.95 -11.36
CA VAL A 63 -4.90 3.17 -10.39
C VAL A 63 -3.60 2.48 -10.84
N PHE A 64 -3.66 1.55 -11.80
CA PHE A 64 -2.51 0.78 -12.26
C PHE A 64 -1.90 1.37 -13.54
N SER A 65 -0.66 1.86 -13.43
CA SER A 65 0.16 2.21 -14.60
C SER A 65 1.61 1.75 -14.38
N PRO A 66 2.32 1.31 -15.44
CA PRO A 66 3.72 0.91 -15.32
C PRO A 66 4.60 2.05 -14.79
N THR A 67 4.38 3.30 -15.23
CA THR A 67 5.13 4.47 -14.77
C THR A 67 4.92 4.73 -13.30
N ARG A 68 3.67 4.68 -12.81
CA ARG A 68 3.37 4.81 -11.38
C ARG A 68 4.03 3.71 -10.58
N THR A 69 3.93 2.47 -11.07
CA THR A 69 4.50 1.29 -10.44
C THR A 69 6.01 1.40 -10.33
N PHE A 70 6.67 1.92 -11.35
CA PHE A 70 8.11 2.17 -11.36
C PHE A 70 8.52 3.23 -10.32
N VAL A 71 7.83 4.37 -10.26
CA VAL A 71 8.10 5.42 -9.27
C VAL A 71 7.87 4.89 -7.84
N VAL A 72 6.76 4.19 -7.62
CA VAL A 72 6.44 3.56 -6.33
C VAL A 72 7.45 2.48 -5.97
N ALA A 73 7.95 1.71 -6.93
CA ALA A 73 8.99 0.72 -6.69
C ALA A 73 10.30 1.37 -6.26
N ILE A 74 10.75 2.43 -6.94
CA ILE A 74 11.96 3.19 -6.61
C ILE A 74 11.89 3.74 -5.18
N LEU A 75 10.80 4.41 -4.86
CA LEU A 75 10.67 5.11 -3.58
C LEU A 75 10.27 4.18 -2.45
N GLY A 76 9.43 3.18 -2.73
CA GLY A 76 8.87 2.26 -1.74
C GLY A 76 9.72 1.02 -1.49
N ALA A 77 10.52 0.58 -2.45
CA ALA A 77 11.32 -0.65 -2.34
C ALA A 77 12.72 -0.48 -2.99
N PRO A 78 13.53 0.51 -2.56
CA PRO A 78 14.82 0.83 -3.20
C PRO A 78 15.81 -0.34 -3.22
N LEU A 79 15.74 -1.25 -2.24
CA LEU A 79 16.56 -2.46 -2.25
C LEU A 79 16.22 -3.36 -3.46
N VAL A 80 14.94 -3.51 -3.77
CA VAL A 80 14.48 -4.31 -4.91
C VAL A 80 14.67 -3.55 -6.22
N SER A 81 14.31 -2.26 -6.28
CA SER A 81 14.32 -1.53 -7.56
C SER A 81 15.67 -0.98 -7.97
N ILE A 82 16.61 -0.78 -7.02
CA ILE A 82 17.93 -0.20 -7.28
C ILE A 82 19.02 -1.22 -6.94
N ALA A 83 19.12 -1.63 -5.67
CA ALA A 83 20.24 -2.45 -5.22
C ALA A 83 20.26 -3.82 -5.90
N MET A 84 19.12 -4.49 -6.04
CA MET A 84 19.02 -5.81 -6.68
C MET A 84 19.47 -5.81 -8.14
N PRO A 85 18.98 -4.94 -9.05
CA PRO A 85 19.50 -4.84 -10.41
C PRO A 85 21.00 -4.60 -10.45
N CYS A 86 21.54 -3.74 -9.58
CA CYS A 86 22.99 -3.51 -9.52
C CYS A 86 23.76 -4.74 -9.07
N MET A 87 23.29 -5.45 -8.04
CA MET A 87 23.89 -6.71 -7.58
C MET A 87 23.84 -7.78 -8.67
N PHE A 88 22.73 -7.88 -9.41
CA PHE A 88 22.57 -8.81 -10.53
C PHE A 88 23.54 -8.51 -11.67
N LEU A 89 23.62 -7.26 -12.11
CA LEU A 89 24.55 -6.86 -13.18
C LEU A 89 26.00 -7.08 -12.78
N TYR A 90 26.36 -6.75 -11.52
CA TYR A 90 27.71 -6.99 -11.03
C TYR A 90 28.05 -8.49 -10.94
N ARG A 91 27.13 -9.31 -10.42
CA ARG A 91 27.29 -10.76 -10.37
C ARG A 91 27.46 -11.34 -11.76
N LEU A 92 26.63 -10.92 -12.72
CA LEU A 92 26.74 -11.35 -14.11
C LEU A 92 28.08 -10.96 -14.73
N TYR A 93 28.53 -9.73 -14.53
CA TYR A 93 29.84 -9.24 -14.96
C TYR A 93 30.98 -10.11 -14.40
N ARG A 94 30.93 -10.44 -13.10
CA ARG A 94 31.92 -11.29 -12.42
C ARG A 94 31.94 -12.71 -12.99
N VAL A 95 30.79 -13.34 -13.18
CA VAL A 95 30.68 -14.69 -13.75
C VAL A 95 31.15 -14.72 -15.20
N VAL A 96 30.78 -13.73 -16.03
CA VAL A 96 31.13 -13.73 -17.46
C VAL A 96 32.60 -13.40 -17.69
N LYS A 97 33.11 -12.32 -17.06
CA LYS A 97 34.46 -11.80 -17.31
C LYS A 97 35.52 -12.46 -16.46
N TYR A 98 35.26 -12.66 -15.17
CA TYR A 98 36.23 -13.22 -14.22
C TYR A 98 36.03 -14.72 -13.98
N LYS A 99 35.01 -15.33 -14.61
CA LYS A 99 34.71 -16.76 -14.48
C LYS A 99 34.47 -17.19 -13.03
N ASP A 100 33.94 -16.28 -12.19
CA ASP A 100 33.50 -16.63 -10.84
C ASP A 100 32.49 -17.79 -10.92
N SER A 101 32.58 -18.75 -10.01
CA SER A 101 31.68 -19.91 -9.96
C SER A 101 30.26 -19.49 -9.61
N LEU A 102 29.27 -20.21 -10.15
CA LEU A 102 27.87 -20.05 -9.82
C LEU A 102 27.58 -20.63 -8.43
N ASN A 103 26.87 -19.88 -7.59
CA ASN A 103 26.29 -20.38 -6.37
C ASN A 103 24.81 -20.67 -6.63
N ILE A 104 24.51 -21.92 -6.96
CA ILE A 104 23.19 -22.34 -7.44
C ILE A 104 22.07 -21.84 -6.52
N PHE A 105 22.23 -21.98 -5.20
CA PHE A 105 21.21 -21.56 -4.25
C PHE A 105 21.02 -20.04 -4.26
N TRP A 106 22.08 -19.27 -4.00
CA TRP A 106 21.97 -17.82 -3.85
C TRP A 106 21.65 -17.11 -5.17
N ASP A 107 22.24 -17.53 -6.28
CA ASP A 107 21.94 -16.96 -7.59
C ASP A 107 20.48 -17.27 -8.01
N SER A 108 19.91 -18.39 -7.56
CA SER A 108 18.46 -18.67 -7.73
C SER A 108 17.57 -17.75 -6.91
N VAL A 109 17.97 -17.42 -5.67
CA VAL A 109 17.27 -16.44 -4.80
C VAL A 109 17.21 -15.07 -5.49
N LEU A 110 18.33 -14.62 -6.06
CA LEU A 110 18.38 -13.37 -6.80
C LEU A 110 17.48 -13.39 -8.05
N LEU A 111 17.58 -14.46 -8.86
CA LEU A 111 16.80 -14.57 -10.09
C LEU A 111 15.29 -14.61 -9.82
N ILE A 112 14.84 -15.31 -8.78
CA ILE A 112 13.42 -15.37 -8.46
C ILE A 112 12.91 -14.05 -7.87
N ALA A 113 13.72 -13.33 -7.10
CA ALA A 113 13.39 -11.98 -6.63
C ALA A 113 13.24 -11.01 -7.82
N LEU A 114 14.15 -11.09 -8.79
CA LEU A 114 14.11 -10.30 -10.02
C LEU A 114 12.87 -10.63 -10.87
N ALA A 115 12.61 -11.92 -11.11
CA ALA A 115 11.44 -12.36 -11.87
C ALA A 115 10.12 -11.93 -11.21
N TYR A 116 10.04 -12.04 -9.88
CA TYR A 116 8.88 -11.56 -9.13
C TYR A 116 8.70 -10.05 -9.26
N PHE A 117 9.77 -9.27 -9.11
CA PHE A 117 9.73 -7.82 -9.30
C PHE A 117 9.27 -7.44 -10.71
N CYS A 118 9.84 -8.06 -11.74
CA CYS A 118 9.46 -7.84 -13.14
C CYS A 118 7.99 -8.18 -13.41
N ALA A 119 7.45 -9.24 -12.80
CA ALA A 119 6.03 -9.58 -12.93
C ALA A 119 5.13 -8.46 -12.42
N PHE A 120 5.43 -7.87 -11.25
CA PHE A 120 4.64 -6.76 -10.71
C PHE A 120 4.79 -5.46 -11.52
N LEU A 121 5.99 -5.20 -12.07
CA LEU A 121 6.17 -4.10 -13.01
C LEU A 121 5.31 -4.27 -14.27
N MET A 122 5.29 -5.48 -14.85
CA MET A 122 4.50 -5.79 -16.05
C MET A 122 2.99 -5.73 -15.79
N LEU A 123 2.54 -6.18 -14.61
CA LEU A 123 1.13 -6.09 -14.20
C LEU A 123 0.69 -4.68 -13.85
N GLY A 124 1.61 -3.72 -13.70
CA GLY A 124 1.29 -2.35 -13.26
C GLY A 124 0.73 -2.29 -11.84
N MET A 125 0.93 -3.33 -11.03
CA MET A 125 0.42 -3.46 -9.67
C MET A 125 1.43 -2.91 -8.66
N GLY A 126 1.59 -1.59 -8.63
CA GLY A 126 2.50 -0.90 -7.70
C GLY A 126 1.84 -0.53 -6.38
N SER A 127 2.06 -1.34 -5.34
CA SER A 127 1.77 -0.99 -3.94
C SER A 127 2.84 -1.56 -3.01
N PHE A 128 3.05 -0.92 -1.86
CA PHE A 128 4.17 -1.19 -0.96
C PHE A 128 4.23 -2.65 -0.47
N HIS A 129 3.07 -3.27 -0.24
CA HIS A 129 2.99 -4.64 0.25
C HIS A 129 3.33 -5.69 -0.83
N TYR A 130 3.15 -5.37 -2.12
CA TYR A 130 3.39 -6.34 -3.20
C TYR A 130 4.87 -6.71 -3.32
N PHE A 131 5.78 -5.79 -3.00
CA PHE A 131 7.23 -6.02 -3.08
C PHE A 131 7.82 -6.66 -1.81
N MET A 132 7.03 -6.89 -0.76
CA MET A 132 7.55 -7.42 0.52
C MET A 132 8.29 -8.77 0.36
N PRO A 133 7.75 -9.76 -0.38
CA PRO A 133 8.47 -11.02 -0.57
C PRO A 133 9.82 -10.85 -1.29
N ALA A 134 9.88 -9.98 -2.30
CA ALA A 134 11.13 -9.68 -3.00
C ALA A 134 12.13 -8.95 -2.10
N ASN A 135 11.69 -8.02 -1.27
CA ASN A 135 12.56 -7.32 -0.31
C ASN A 135 13.27 -8.31 0.62
N VAL A 136 12.57 -9.29 1.17
CA VAL A 136 13.17 -10.32 2.04
C VAL A 136 14.26 -11.10 1.29
N LEU A 137 13.95 -11.58 0.08
CA LEU A 137 14.93 -12.34 -0.72
C LEU A 137 16.15 -11.50 -1.11
N VAL A 138 15.94 -10.23 -1.47
CA VAL A 138 17.02 -9.30 -1.81
C VAL A 138 17.90 -8.99 -0.61
N CYS A 139 17.34 -8.82 0.58
CA CYS A 139 18.12 -8.65 1.81
C CYS A 139 19.02 -9.88 2.08
N LEU A 140 18.45 -11.08 1.98
CA LEU A 140 19.20 -12.33 2.17
C LEU A 140 20.31 -12.49 1.12
N TYR A 141 20.00 -12.25 -0.15
CA TYR A 141 21.00 -12.26 -1.21
C TYR A 141 22.06 -11.18 -1.00
N GLY A 142 21.67 -10.00 -0.53
CA GLY A 142 22.58 -8.90 -0.22
C GLY A 142 23.63 -9.28 0.81
N LEU A 143 23.27 -10.02 1.87
CA LEU A 143 24.23 -10.54 2.84
C LEU A 143 25.25 -11.48 2.20
N PHE A 144 24.79 -12.39 1.35
CA PHE A 144 25.67 -13.28 0.58
C PHE A 144 26.59 -12.49 -0.38
N PHE A 145 26.03 -11.52 -1.09
CA PHE A 145 26.75 -10.68 -2.04
C PHE A 145 27.83 -9.83 -1.36
N LEU A 146 27.53 -9.26 -0.19
CA LEU A 146 28.48 -8.52 0.64
C LEU A 146 29.57 -9.44 1.21
N ASN A 147 29.25 -10.68 1.57
CA ASN A 147 30.26 -11.65 1.99
C ASN A 147 31.27 -11.92 0.86
N LEU A 148 30.79 -12.16 -0.36
CA LEU A 148 31.64 -12.45 -1.52
C LEU A 148 32.46 -11.25 -1.98
N TYR A 149 31.84 -10.08 -2.07
CA TYR A 149 32.40 -8.95 -2.80
C TYR A 149 32.67 -7.71 -1.95
N GLY A 150 32.25 -7.69 -0.68
CA GLY A 150 32.26 -6.51 0.19
C GLY A 150 33.59 -5.75 0.19
N ARG A 151 34.73 -6.43 0.30
CA ARG A 151 36.05 -5.76 0.30
C ARG A 151 36.37 -5.01 -0.99
N ALA A 152 36.03 -5.58 -2.15
CA ALA A 152 36.24 -4.92 -3.45
C ALA A 152 35.23 -3.79 -3.66
N LEU A 153 34.01 -4.02 -3.21
CA LEU A 153 32.88 -3.11 -3.28
C LEU A 153 33.05 -1.85 -2.43
N MET A 154 33.65 -1.96 -1.24
CA MET A 154 33.96 -0.81 -0.38
C MET A 154 34.89 0.22 -1.01
N LYS A 155 35.65 -0.18 -2.04
CA LYS A 155 36.54 0.71 -2.81
C LYS A 155 35.87 1.33 -4.04
N SER A 156 34.64 0.92 -4.37
CA SER A 156 33.93 1.39 -5.58
C SER A 156 33.08 2.62 -5.28
N ILE A 157 33.40 3.75 -5.92
CA ILE A 157 32.61 4.98 -5.77
C ILE A 157 31.17 4.86 -6.30
N ILE A 158 30.98 4.05 -7.35
CA ILE A 158 29.65 3.81 -7.94
C ILE A 158 28.76 3.07 -6.94
N LEU A 159 29.29 2.06 -6.26
CA LEU A 159 28.52 1.35 -5.24
C LEU A 159 28.20 2.24 -4.05
N TRP A 160 29.15 3.07 -3.60
CA TRP A 160 28.88 4.06 -2.57
C TRP A 160 27.73 5.00 -2.97
N GLY A 161 27.69 5.45 -4.22
CA GLY A 161 26.55 6.19 -4.76
C GLY A 161 25.22 5.43 -4.64
N ILE A 162 25.19 4.15 -5.02
CA ILE A 162 23.99 3.30 -4.92
C ILE A 162 23.54 3.14 -3.46
N VAL A 163 24.48 2.87 -2.55
CA VAL A 163 24.20 2.70 -1.11
C VAL A 163 23.68 4.00 -0.51
N VAL A 164 24.30 5.14 -0.81
CA VAL A 164 23.86 6.46 -0.33
C VAL A 164 22.47 6.79 -0.86
N VAL A 165 22.22 6.64 -2.17
CA VAL A 165 20.91 6.91 -2.76
C VAL A 165 19.83 6.00 -2.17
N SER A 166 20.11 4.69 -2.09
CA SER A 166 19.16 3.73 -1.50
C SER A 166 18.92 4.02 -0.01
N GLY A 167 19.97 4.37 0.73
CA GLY A 167 19.89 4.74 2.14
C GLY A 167 19.08 6.01 2.39
N LEU A 168 19.26 7.04 1.55
CA LEU A 168 18.46 8.26 1.60
C LEU A 168 16.99 7.99 1.31
N ILE A 169 16.67 7.19 0.29
CA ILE A 169 15.29 6.80 0.00
C ILE A 169 14.70 5.99 1.16
N LEU A 170 15.45 5.06 1.74
CA LEU A 170 15.00 4.29 2.91
C LEU A 170 14.68 5.22 4.09
N ALA A 171 15.60 6.13 4.43
CA ALA A 171 15.47 7.01 5.59
C ALA A 171 14.37 8.08 5.42
N LEU A 172 14.23 8.65 4.22
CA LEU A 172 13.31 9.76 3.97
C LEU A 172 11.95 9.32 3.43
N ASN A 173 11.83 8.07 2.96
CA ASN A 173 10.60 7.57 2.36
C ASN A 173 10.13 6.24 2.94
N THR A 174 10.88 5.16 2.73
CA THR A 174 10.40 3.80 3.05
C THR A 174 10.17 3.58 4.54
N ILE A 175 11.09 4.01 5.41
CA ILE A 175 10.97 3.84 6.86
C ILE A 175 9.85 4.72 7.43
N PRO A 176 9.79 6.05 7.17
CA PRO A 176 8.68 6.88 7.63
C PRO A 176 7.33 6.39 7.15
N GLN A 177 7.26 5.90 5.90
CA GLN A 177 6.05 5.30 5.36
C GLN A 177 5.66 3.99 6.08
N GLY A 178 6.63 3.13 6.37
CA GLY A 178 6.39 1.91 7.16
C GLY A 178 5.87 2.23 8.56
N LEU A 179 6.45 3.22 9.22
CA LEU A 179 5.99 3.72 10.52
C LEU A 179 4.58 4.31 10.43
N HIS A 180 4.28 5.08 9.39
CA HIS A 180 2.94 5.58 9.15
C HIS A 180 1.93 4.43 9.02
N TYR A 181 2.17 3.43 8.17
CA TYR A 181 1.24 2.30 8.03
C TYR A 181 1.13 1.44 9.30
N PHE A 182 2.23 1.27 10.03
CA PHE A 182 2.19 0.56 11.32
C PHE A 182 1.28 1.29 12.31
N THR A 183 1.47 2.59 12.47
CA THR A 183 0.69 3.40 13.42
C THR A 183 -0.74 3.68 12.92
N LEU A 184 -0.97 3.73 11.61
CA LEU A 184 -2.31 3.74 11.01
C LEU A 184 -3.09 2.48 11.42
N ASN A 185 -2.50 1.30 11.24
CA ASN A 185 -3.17 0.04 11.55
C ASN A 185 -3.32 -0.23 13.06
N LYS A 186 -2.52 0.42 13.91
CA LYS A 186 -2.55 0.22 15.37
C LYS A 186 -3.27 1.32 16.13
N THR A 187 -2.88 2.57 15.89
CA THR A 187 -3.43 3.75 16.57
C THR A 187 -4.72 4.20 15.89
N GLN A 188 -4.74 4.41 14.57
CA GLN A 188 -5.94 4.95 13.91
C GLN A 188 -7.11 3.95 13.88
N MET A 189 -6.84 2.65 13.81
CA MET A 189 -7.90 1.64 13.92
C MET A 189 -8.52 1.59 15.32
N ARG A 190 -7.71 1.77 16.36
CA ARG A 190 -8.22 1.95 17.73
C ARG A 190 -9.04 3.24 17.83
N ASN A 191 -8.53 4.35 17.31
CA ASN A 191 -9.24 5.63 17.31
C ASN A 191 -10.58 5.56 16.55
N MET A 192 -10.63 4.79 15.47
CA MET A 192 -11.87 4.49 14.75
C MET A 192 -12.85 3.72 15.64
N GLN A 193 -12.36 2.69 16.33
CA GLN A 193 -13.19 1.93 17.28
C GLN A 193 -13.74 2.83 18.39
N ASP A 194 -12.89 3.62 19.05
CA ASP A 194 -13.29 4.52 20.13
C ASP A 194 -14.32 5.57 19.63
N SER A 195 -14.12 6.10 18.42
CA SER A 195 -15.07 7.04 17.80
C SER A 195 -16.41 6.37 17.47
N MET A 196 -16.41 5.16 16.95
CA MET A 196 -17.62 4.42 16.61
C MET A 196 -18.38 3.99 17.86
N GLU A 197 -17.68 3.65 18.94
CA GLU A 197 -18.29 3.38 20.25
C GLU A 197 -18.97 4.64 20.82
N PHE A 198 -18.29 5.79 20.75
CA PHE A 198 -18.88 7.07 21.12
C PHE A 198 -20.14 7.37 20.30
N LEU A 199 -20.06 7.28 18.96
CA LEU A 199 -21.19 7.52 18.07
C LEU A 199 -22.35 6.56 18.35
N ALA A 200 -22.05 5.28 18.57
CA ALA A 200 -23.07 4.28 18.88
C ALA A 200 -23.81 4.60 20.17
N LYS A 201 -23.09 5.02 21.22
CA LYS A 201 -23.72 5.48 22.48
C LYS A 201 -24.56 6.73 22.23
N TYR A 202 -24.01 7.71 21.53
CA TYR A 202 -24.68 8.97 21.25
C TYR A 202 -26.01 8.77 20.51
N ILE A 203 -26.02 7.94 19.46
CA ILE A 203 -27.21 7.68 18.64
C ILE A 203 -28.27 6.90 19.43
N LYS A 204 -27.87 5.97 20.31
CA LYS A 204 -28.83 5.29 21.21
C LYS A 204 -29.55 6.27 22.14
N GLU A 205 -28.86 7.32 22.58
CA GLU A 205 -29.41 8.38 23.41
C GLU A 205 -30.17 9.44 22.59
N ASN A 206 -29.84 9.59 21.30
CA ASN A 206 -30.41 10.59 20.38
C ASN A 206 -30.82 9.93 19.05
N PRO A 207 -31.92 9.17 19.01
CA PRO A 207 -32.37 8.49 17.80
C PRO A 207 -32.73 9.48 16.68
N GLY A 208 -32.52 9.08 15.42
CA GLY A 208 -32.71 9.95 14.25
C GLY A 208 -31.55 10.92 14.00
N THR A 209 -30.40 10.71 14.64
CA THR A 209 -29.18 11.51 14.42
C THR A 209 -28.76 11.47 12.94
N THR A 210 -28.43 12.63 12.37
CA THR A 210 -27.81 12.73 11.04
C THR A 210 -26.31 12.94 11.16
N LEU A 211 -25.53 12.13 10.45
CA LEU A 211 -24.07 12.17 10.42
C LEU A 211 -23.55 12.70 9.08
N TYR A 212 -22.53 13.55 9.14
CA TYR A 212 -21.71 13.95 8.01
C TYR A 212 -20.26 13.54 8.25
N PHE A 213 -19.65 12.87 7.29
CA PHE A 213 -18.24 12.52 7.32
C PHE A 213 -17.46 13.56 6.50
N ASP A 214 -16.65 14.40 7.16
CA ASP A 214 -16.00 15.52 6.50
C ASP A 214 -14.96 15.05 5.47
N GLY A 215 -15.10 15.50 4.21
CA GLY A 215 -14.23 15.09 3.11
C GLY A 215 -14.45 13.66 2.62
N PHE A 216 -15.59 13.05 2.93
CA PHE A 216 -16.05 11.81 2.30
C PHE A 216 -16.93 12.18 1.10
N CYS A 217 -16.37 12.09 -0.09
CA CYS A 217 -17.07 12.44 -1.32
C CYS A 217 -17.54 11.22 -2.10
N ARG A 218 -18.56 11.42 -2.94
CA ARG A 218 -19.24 10.34 -3.67
C ARG A 218 -18.62 10.14 -5.03
N GLY A 219 -17.95 9.01 -5.25
CA GLY A 219 -17.33 8.67 -6.53
C GLY A 219 -15.80 8.64 -6.47
N ARG A 220 -15.22 7.63 -7.13
CA ARG A 220 -13.77 7.37 -7.15
C ARG A 220 -12.97 8.45 -7.88
N ASP A 221 -13.62 9.18 -8.78
CA ASP A 221 -13.03 10.30 -9.51
C ASP A 221 -12.83 11.55 -8.65
N ARG A 222 -13.37 11.57 -7.42
CA ARG A 222 -13.11 12.62 -6.43
C ARG A 222 -12.41 12.11 -5.16
N CYS A 223 -12.79 10.95 -4.65
CA CYS A 223 -12.25 10.40 -3.40
C CYS A 223 -11.59 9.05 -3.63
N TYR A 224 -10.34 8.92 -3.15
CA TYR A 224 -9.57 7.69 -3.35
C TYR A 224 -10.13 6.53 -2.52
N TYR A 225 -10.64 6.81 -1.33
CA TYR A 225 -11.16 5.81 -0.39
C TYR A 225 -12.65 5.55 -0.51
N TYR A 226 -13.33 6.09 -1.53
CA TYR A 226 -14.77 5.92 -1.72
C TYR A 226 -15.24 4.46 -1.58
N TRP A 227 -14.45 3.51 -2.09
CA TRP A 227 -14.75 2.08 -2.03
C TRP A 227 -14.75 1.48 -0.62
N GLN A 228 -14.16 2.15 0.38
CA GLN A 228 -14.13 1.70 1.78
C GLN A 228 -15.24 2.28 2.64
N TYR A 229 -15.86 3.39 2.22
CA TYR A 229 -16.80 4.13 3.07
C TYR A 229 -17.99 3.29 3.50
N GLY A 230 -18.52 2.43 2.62
CA GLY A 230 -19.60 1.51 2.97
C GLY A 230 -19.22 0.58 4.13
N ALA A 231 -17.98 0.07 4.15
CA ALA A 231 -17.51 -0.76 5.25
C ALA A 231 -17.37 0.02 6.57
N VAL A 232 -17.01 1.31 6.51
CA VAL A 232 -16.94 2.20 7.69
C VAL A 232 -18.34 2.48 8.23
N PHE A 233 -19.28 2.83 7.35
CA PHE A 233 -20.66 3.15 7.73
C PHE A 233 -21.38 1.95 8.33
N ASP A 234 -21.07 0.74 7.83
CA ASP A 234 -21.62 -0.51 8.32
C ASP A 234 -21.13 -0.91 9.72
N ILE A 235 -20.11 -0.26 10.28
CA ILE A 235 -19.62 -0.57 11.64
C ILE A 235 -20.72 -0.34 12.67
N LEU A 236 -21.40 0.80 12.63
CA LEU A 236 -22.46 1.15 13.59
C LEU A 236 -23.61 0.13 13.61
N PRO A 237 -24.23 -0.24 12.48
CA PRO A 237 -25.29 -1.25 12.49
C PRO A 237 -24.76 -2.67 12.71
N ARG A 238 -23.67 -3.09 12.06
CA ARG A 238 -23.23 -4.49 12.12
C ARG A 238 -22.56 -4.87 13.43
N ILE A 239 -21.79 -3.97 14.03
CA ILE A 239 -21.01 -4.24 15.25
C ILE A 239 -21.73 -3.75 16.50
N TYR A 240 -22.32 -2.54 16.44
CA TYR A 240 -22.94 -1.91 17.61
C TYR A 240 -24.47 -2.03 17.67
N GLY A 241 -25.10 -2.57 16.62
CA GLY A 241 -26.55 -2.77 16.53
C GLY A 241 -27.35 -1.47 16.51
N VAL A 242 -26.74 -0.37 16.04
CA VAL A 242 -27.38 0.95 15.96
C VAL A 242 -27.91 1.16 14.55
N GLU A 243 -29.20 1.47 14.42
CA GLU A 243 -29.84 1.60 13.10
C GLU A 243 -30.59 2.91 12.88
N ASP A 244 -30.99 3.60 13.95
CA ASP A 244 -31.79 4.82 13.87
C ASP A 244 -30.93 6.07 13.69
N PHE A 245 -30.26 6.13 12.53
CA PHE A 245 -29.46 7.28 12.09
C PHE A 245 -29.36 7.29 10.57
N ASP A 246 -29.01 8.45 10.03
CA ASP A 246 -28.71 8.62 8.60
C ASP A 246 -27.30 9.17 8.39
N ILE A 247 -26.73 8.90 7.22
CA ILE A 247 -25.47 9.48 6.77
C ILE A 247 -25.74 10.28 5.50
N LYS A 248 -25.40 11.56 5.51
CA LYS A 248 -25.53 12.47 4.38
C LYS A 248 -24.18 12.97 3.91
N SER A 249 -24.16 13.55 2.71
CA SER A 249 -22.97 14.14 2.10
C SER A 249 -23.17 15.64 1.94
N ASN A 250 -22.22 16.43 2.43
CA ASN A 250 -22.04 17.83 2.04
C ASN A 250 -20.98 18.00 0.93
N GLU A 251 -20.36 16.90 0.50
CA GLU A 251 -19.41 16.90 -0.62
C GLU A 251 -20.12 16.76 -1.97
N PRO A 252 -19.59 17.41 -3.02
CA PRO A 252 -20.12 17.29 -4.37
C PRO A 252 -19.96 15.88 -4.94
N ASN A 253 -20.88 15.49 -5.82
CA ASN A 253 -20.83 14.22 -6.53
C ASN A 253 -19.69 14.17 -7.55
N GLY A 254 -19.07 13.00 -7.62
CA GLY A 254 -18.20 12.58 -8.70
C GLY A 254 -19.02 12.20 -9.93
N LYS A 255 -18.38 12.25 -11.10
CA LYS A 255 -19.02 12.04 -12.40
C LYS A 255 -19.64 10.65 -12.54
N ASN A 256 -19.08 9.67 -11.83
CA ASN A 256 -19.48 8.26 -11.92
C ASN A 256 -20.33 7.82 -10.72
N PHE A 257 -20.83 8.75 -9.90
CA PHE A 257 -21.74 8.39 -8.81
C PHE A 257 -23.13 8.07 -9.38
N THR A 258 -23.69 6.94 -8.98
CA THR A 258 -25.05 6.53 -9.34
C THR A 258 -25.80 6.20 -8.06
N PRO A 259 -26.92 6.89 -7.78
CA PRO A 259 -27.75 6.60 -6.63
C PRO A 259 -28.26 5.15 -6.63
N LYS A 260 -28.43 4.60 -5.44
CA LYS A 260 -29.01 3.28 -5.19
C LYS A 260 -30.20 3.45 -4.27
N PRO A 261 -31.42 3.66 -4.80
CA PRO A 261 -32.58 4.06 -4.00
C PRO A 261 -32.94 3.13 -2.85
N ASP A 262 -32.50 1.87 -2.91
CA ASP A 262 -32.65 0.82 -1.90
C ASP A 262 -31.56 0.84 -0.80
N ALA A 263 -30.56 1.71 -0.90
CA ALA A 263 -29.49 1.82 0.08
C ALA A 263 -29.97 2.43 1.39
N LYS A 264 -29.47 1.90 2.52
CA LYS A 264 -29.84 2.31 3.88
C LYS A 264 -29.56 3.79 4.17
N PHE A 265 -28.43 4.31 3.69
CA PHE A 265 -27.99 5.67 3.99
C PHE A 265 -28.22 6.61 2.81
N SER A 266 -28.70 7.83 3.09
CA SER A 266 -28.92 8.87 2.08
C SER A 266 -27.68 9.16 1.23
N PHE A 267 -26.49 9.01 1.81
CA PHE A 267 -25.20 9.09 1.12
C PHE A 267 -25.16 8.25 -0.17
N TYR A 268 -25.79 7.07 -0.19
CA TYR A 268 -25.88 6.24 -1.39
C TYR A 268 -27.26 6.28 -2.05
N ALA A 269 -28.32 6.58 -1.29
CA ALA A 269 -29.70 6.46 -1.76
C ALA A 269 -30.09 7.49 -2.82
N ASN A 270 -29.54 8.70 -2.73
CA ASN A 270 -29.83 9.81 -3.63
C ASN A 270 -28.56 10.58 -3.99
N ASP A 271 -28.68 11.54 -4.91
CA ASP A 271 -27.62 12.46 -5.33
C ASP A 271 -27.68 13.82 -4.63
N GLU A 272 -28.58 14.00 -3.66
CA GLU A 272 -28.74 15.25 -2.92
C GLU A 272 -27.48 15.52 -2.08
N VAL A 273 -26.99 16.76 -2.14
CA VAL A 273 -25.91 17.26 -1.28
C VAL A 273 -26.55 18.29 -0.36
N SER A 274 -26.38 18.13 0.95
CA SER A 274 -26.97 19.02 1.95
C SER A 274 -25.90 19.55 2.90
N GLU A 275 -26.03 20.81 3.30
CA GLU A 275 -25.21 21.37 4.36
C GLU A 275 -25.65 20.83 5.73
N PRO A 276 -24.70 20.58 6.66
CA PRO A 276 -25.03 20.22 8.04
C PRO A 276 -25.88 21.30 8.72
N LYS A 277 -26.88 20.89 9.50
CA LYS A 277 -27.78 21.77 10.25
C LYS A 277 -27.53 21.64 11.75
N SER A 278 -28.00 22.63 12.52
CA SER A 278 -27.93 22.60 13.98
C SER A 278 -28.47 21.27 14.54
N GLY A 279 -27.69 20.62 15.39
CA GLY A 279 -27.97 19.30 15.96
C GLY A 279 -27.37 18.11 15.19
N ASP A 280 -27.01 18.27 13.92
CA ASP A 280 -26.32 17.24 13.14
C ASP A 280 -24.90 17.01 13.69
N LEU A 281 -24.33 15.83 13.42
CA LEU A 281 -22.95 15.53 13.81
C LEU A 281 -22.01 15.59 12.60
N LEU A 282 -20.85 16.20 12.80
CA LEU A 282 -19.75 16.20 11.85
C LEU A 282 -18.60 15.35 12.39
N PHE A 283 -18.27 14.27 11.67
CA PHE A 283 -17.15 13.40 11.97
C PHE A 283 -15.95 13.74 11.10
N VAL A 284 -14.85 14.14 11.74
CA VAL A 284 -13.58 14.49 11.09
C VAL A 284 -12.55 13.43 11.42
N SER A 285 -11.92 12.83 10.40
CA SER A 285 -10.98 11.72 10.58
C SER A 285 -9.83 11.73 9.58
N PHE A 286 -8.79 10.92 9.83
CA PHE A 286 -7.65 10.74 8.91
C PHE A 286 -8.07 10.19 7.52
N MET A 287 -9.27 9.62 7.40
CA MET A 287 -9.83 9.10 6.14
C MET A 287 -10.38 10.20 5.23
N SER A 288 -10.47 11.44 5.74
CA SER A 288 -10.88 12.59 4.94
C SER A 288 -9.94 12.79 3.76
N ASP A 289 -10.53 12.99 2.57
CA ASP A 289 -9.81 13.44 1.39
C ASP A 289 -9.68 14.99 1.34
N LYS A 290 -10.20 15.71 2.35
CA LYS A 290 -9.87 17.13 2.54
C LYS A 290 -8.54 17.30 3.26
N ALA A 291 -7.80 18.36 2.92
CA ALA A 291 -6.60 18.73 3.65
C ALA A 291 -6.99 19.41 4.97
N ILE A 292 -7.15 18.61 6.02
CA ILE A 292 -7.54 19.08 7.34
C ILE A 292 -6.32 19.66 8.07
N SER A 293 -6.28 20.98 8.21
CA SER A 293 -5.23 21.70 8.93
C SER A 293 -5.55 21.86 10.41
N GLN A 294 -4.54 22.16 11.23
CA GLN A 294 -4.75 22.53 12.63
C GLN A 294 -5.61 23.79 12.77
N GLU A 295 -5.47 24.75 11.85
CA GLU A 295 -6.31 25.94 11.81
C GLU A 295 -7.78 25.59 11.52
N TYR A 296 -8.04 24.65 10.60
CA TYR A 296 -9.39 24.17 10.33
C TYR A 296 -10.04 23.55 11.58
N ILE A 297 -9.33 22.68 12.30
CA ILE A 297 -9.82 22.08 13.55
C ILE A 297 -10.05 23.15 14.62
N LYS A 298 -9.15 24.13 14.74
CA LYS A 298 -9.32 25.24 15.69
C LYS A 298 -10.59 26.03 15.37
N ASN A 299 -10.81 26.38 14.11
CA ASN A 299 -12.00 27.09 13.67
C ASN A 299 -13.28 26.27 13.92
N LEU A 300 -13.24 24.94 13.75
CA LEU A 300 -14.36 24.07 14.12
C LEU A 300 -14.62 24.08 15.63
N LYS A 301 -13.58 24.01 16.46
CA LYS A 301 -13.71 24.08 17.94
C LYS A 301 -14.27 25.43 18.42
N GLU A 302 -14.07 26.50 17.67
CA GLU A 302 -14.62 27.83 17.97
C GLU A 302 -16.09 27.96 17.55
N LYS A 303 -16.48 27.38 16.42
CA LYS A 303 -17.83 27.50 15.85
C LYS A 303 -18.82 26.45 16.36
N GLU A 304 -18.35 25.22 16.48
CA GLU A 304 -19.16 24.04 16.78
C GLU A 304 -18.88 23.50 18.18
N GLU A 305 -19.76 22.62 18.67
CA GLU A 305 -19.56 21.95 19.95
C GLU A 305 -18.74 20.67 19.77
N LEU A 306 -17.53 20.61 20.33
CA LEU A 306 -16.74 19.38 20.36
C LEU A 306 -17.35 18.38 21.35
N LEU A 307 -17.84 17.25 20.85
CA LEU A 307 -18.39 16.19 21.70
C LEU A 307 -17.37 15.10 22.03
N PHE A 308 -16.47 14.79 21.10
CA PHE A 308 -15.51 13.71 21.23
C PHE A 308 -14.20 14.00 20.49
N GLU A 309 -13.08 13.66 21.12
CA GLU A 309 -11.74 13.70 20.55
C GLU A 309 -10.97 12.47 21.01
N THR A 310 -10.35 11.75 20.08
CA THR A 310 -9.53 10.57 20.40
C THR A 310 -8.18 10.99 20.97
N ASP A 311 -7.61 10.19 21.88
CA ASP A 311 -6.18 10.24 22.14
C ASP A 311 -5.43 9.72 20.90
N ASN A 312 -4.32 10.37 20.55
CA ASN A 312 -3.55 10.05 19.37
C ASN A 312 -2.08 9.75 19.71
N PHE A 313 -1.82 9.31 20.93
CA PHE A 313 -0.50 8.87 21.34
C PHE A 313 0.07 7.81 20.37
N GLY A 314 1.19 8.15 19.73
CA GLY A 314 1.95 7.23 18.88
C GLY A 314 1.56 7.18 17.41
N TYR A 315 0.57 7.95 16.93
CA TYR A 315 0.35 8.04 15.47
C TYR A 315 1.40 8.88 14.77
N ILE A 316 1.94 8.35 13.68
CA ILE A 316 2.88 9.05 12.81
C ILE A 316 2.16 9.35 11.49
N PRO A 317 1.88 10.63 11.19
CA PRO A 317 1.34 11.03 9.89
C PRO A 317 2.24 10.61 8.75
N SER A 318 1.74 10.68 7.51
CA SER A 318 2.47 10.25 6.32
C SER A 318 3.55 11.27 5.92
N TYR A 319 4.54 11.48 6.78
CA TYR A 319 5.68 12.37 6.55
C TYR A 319 6.80 11.60 5.84
N ASN A 320 6.63 11.41 4.54
CA ASN A 320 7.59 10.76 3.67
C ASN A 320 7.75 11.54 2.35
N LEU A 321 8.84 11.28 1.63
CA LEU A 321 9.17 11.97 0.39
C LEU A 321 8.02 11.93 -0.64
N MET A 322 7.32 10.81 -0.79
CA MET A 322 6.18 10.72 -1.72
C MET A 322 5.01 11.62 -1.30
N SER A 323 4.67 11.64 -0.01
CA SER A 323 3.62 12.50 0.53
C SER A 323 3.95 13.99 0.41
N PHE A 324 5.21 14.38 0.67
CA PHE A 324 5.65 15.75 0.46
C PHE A 324 5.69 16.13 -1.03
N GLY A 325 6.10 15.20 -1.90
CA GLY A 325 6.04 15.37 -3.35
C GLY A 325 4.61 15.58 -3.83
N ALA A 326 3.67 14.76 -3.37
CA ALA A 326 2.24 14.90 -3.69
C ALA A 326 1.69 16.24 -3.19
N LEU A 327 2.03 16.65 -1.97
CA LEU A 327 1.63 17.96 -1.44
C LEU A 327 2.20 19.13 -2.27
N ALA A 328 3.46 19.05 -2.71
CA ALA A 328 4.06 20.07 -3.56
C ALA A 328 3.36 20.15 -4.92
N LEU A 329 3.07 19.00 -5.54
CA LEU A 329 2.38 18.93 -6.84
C LEU A 329 0.95 19.47 -6.74
N GLN A 330 0.24 19.18 -5.64
CA GLN A 330 -1.07 19.76 -5.33
C GLN A 330 -0.99 21.29 -5.22
N LYS A 331 -0.03 21.84 -4.46
CA LYS A 331 0.15 23.29 -4.31
C LYS A 331 0.47 24.01 -5.62
N LEU A 332 1.16 23.32 -6.53
CA LEU A 332 1.47 23.84 -7.87
C LEU A 332 0.34 23.65 -8.89
N GLY A 333 -0.78 23.02 -8.50
CA GLY A 333 -1.92 22.76 -9.39
C GLY A 333 -1.60 21.76 -10.52
N ILE A 334 -0.51 21.00 -10.42
CA ILE A 334 -0.05 20.10 -11.48
C ILE A 334 -0.89 18.84 -11.47
N LYS A 335 -1.69 18.60 -12.53
CA LYS A 335 -2.46 17.36 -12.72
C LYS A 335 -1.55 16.17 -13.08
N HIS A 336 -1.56 15.08 -12.30
CA HIS A 336 -0.75 13.90 -12.54
C HIS A 336 -1.45 12.58 -12.20
N SER A 337 -1.02 11.50 -12.84
CA SER A 337 -1.56 10.14 -12.66
C SER A 337 -1.26 9.50 -11.30
N LEU A 338 -0.32 10.06 -10.52
CA LEU A 338 0.00 9.61 -9.16
C LEU A 338 -1.04 10.03 -8.09
N ASN A 339 -2.21 10.49 -8.53
CA ASN A 339 -3.33 11.02 -7.75
C ASN A 339 -3.01 12.34 -7.00
N ASN A 340 -3.61 13.44 -7.45
CA ASN A 340 -3.55 14.76 -6.80
C ASN A 340 -4.68 15.00 -5.80
N MET A 341 -5.55 14.03 -5.60
CA MET A 341 -6.70 14.21 -4.74
C MET A 341 -6.36 13.75 -3.34
N GLY A 342 -6.94 14.43 -2.37
CA GLY A 342 -6.90 13.95 -1.01
C GLY A 342 -5.98 14.74 -0.09
N ASN A 343 -5.73 14.06 1.02
CA ASN A 343 -4.95 14.48 2.16
C ASN A 343 -3.62 13.71 2.18
N PRO A 344 -2.54 14.22 1.55
CA PRO A 344 -1.32 13.45 1.33
C PRO A 344 -0.58 13.10 2.63
N LEU A 345 -0.80 13.91 3.67
CA LEU A 345 -0.15 13.77 4.97
C LEU A 345 -0.98 12.92 5.96
N ARG A 346 -2.25 12.60 5.62
CA ARG A 346 -3.17 11.85 6.49
C ARG A 346 -3.44 12.54 7.83
N LEU A 347 -3.78 13.82 7.75
CA LEU A 347 -4.21 14.67 8.87
C LEU A 347 -5.74 14.88 8.86
N PRO A 348 -6.43 15.05 9.99
CA PRO A 348 -5.87 15.22 11.31
C PRO A 348 -5.42 13.87 11.88
N SER A 349 -4.56 13.96 12.88
CA SER A 349 -4.05 12.80 13.57
C SER A 349 -5.07 12.24 14.57
N GLN A 350 -5.86 13.10 15.19
CA GLN A 350 -7.01 12.72 16.02
C GLN A 350 -8.26 12.56 15.15
N MET A 351 -9.22 11.78 15.63
CA MET A 351 -10.59 11.84 15.15
C MET A 351 -11.43 12.73 16.07
N TYR A 352 -12.38 13.43 15.46
CA TYR A 352 -13.23 14.39 16.15
C TYR A 352 -14.69 14.13 15.79
N VAL A 353 -15.57 14.25 16.77
CA VAL A 353 -17.01 14.39 16.55
C VAL A 353 -17.46 15.74 17.08
N PHE A 354 -18.00 16.56 16.19
CA PHE A 354 -18.61 17.84 16.53
C PHE A 354 -20.12 17.75 16.39
N ARG A 355 -20.84 18.50 17.23
CA ARG A 355 -22.26 18.83 17.02
C ARG A 355 -22.35 20.22 16.43
N ILE A 356 -23.09 20.33 15.33
CA ILE A 356 -23.31 21.60 14.64
C ILE A 356 -24.24 22.49 15.48
N ARG A 357 -23.89 23.77 15.64
CA ARG A 357 -24.67 24.74 16.43
C ARG A 357 -25.75 25.47 15.65
#